data_AF-X1CC05-F1
#
_entry.id   AF-X1CC05-F1
#
_cell.length_a   1.000
_cell.length_b   1.000
_cell.length_c   1.000
_cell.angle_alpha   90.00
_cell.angle_beta   90.00
_cell.angle_gamma   90.00
#
_symmetry.space_group_name_H-M   'P 1'
#
loop_
_entity.id
_entity.type
_entity.pdbx_description
1 polymer ?
#
loop_
_entity_poly.entity_id
_entity_poly.type
_entity_poly.pdbx_seq_one_letter_code
_entity_poly.pdbx_strand_id
1 'polypeptide(L)'
;GYTIDQAMLLCDQLIIAEGSQFVSFPNIPERSNDGTLDIMADKMRAYPNSIRLLDTIREHRNYRFNQAANFNRALGFCDIGDYFIKLDADEFYFDGFIGKMNDMMDEGEMDCLKANALAFAFSFKWSFNTHKRQIICKKTSGLHFVPTSRPVGYGPNIIKIDGINVHHYTFVKPRERVRMRMATSGMYRGMLKWFDANWDTMELGNGKPFNYIDKSYVFKRYDSGHPSVLDNHPWRYIEDIRREC
;
A
#
# COMPACT_ATOMS: atom_id res chain seq x y z
N GLY A 1 8.89 1.85 -8.89
CA GLY A 1 9.41 3.09 -9.50
C GLY A 1 8.77 4.27 -8.82
N TYR A 2 7.56 4.62 -9.23
CA TYR A 2 6.85 5.81 -8.74
C TYR A 2 6.58 5.87 -7.24
N THR A 3 6.15 4.78 -6.59
CA THR A 3 5.93 4.81 -5.13
C THR A 3 7.21 5.14 -4.38
N ILE A 4 8.37 4.70 -4.88
CA ILE A 4 9.68 5.10 -4.33
C ILE A 4 9.91 6.59 -4.58
N ASP A 5 9.63 7.10 -5.79
CA ASP A 5 9.78 8.52 -6.10
C ASP A 5 8.91 9.41 -5.20
N GLN A 6 7.66 9.03 -4.98
CA GLN A 6 6.78 9.75 -4.05
C GLN A 6 7.23 9.63 -2.60
N ALA A 7 7.74 8.47 -2.18
CA ALA A 7 8.32 8.31 -0.84
C ALA A 7 9.53 9.24 -0.67
N MET A 8 10.37 9.38 -1.71
CA MET A 8 11.52 10.28 -1.71
C MET A 8 11.14 11.77 -1.69
N LEU A 9 9.93 12.14 -2.13
CA LEU A 9 9.40 13.49 -1.98
C LEU A 9 8.85 13.77 -0.57
N LEU A 10 8.52 12.72 0.19
CA LEU A 10 7.85 12.80 1.48
C LEU A 10 8.77 12.51 2.67
N CYS A 11 9.91 11.86 2.43
CA CYS A 11 10.75 11.32 3.48
C CYS A 11 12.22 11.58 3.16
N ASP A 12 12.97 12.04 4.16
CA ASP A 12 14.43 12.14 4.08
C ASP A 12 15.10 10.77 3.91
N GLN A 13 14.47 9.75 4.50
CA GLN A 13 14.92 8.36 4.43
C GLN A 13 13.78 7.40 4.10
N LEU A 14 14.05 6.49 3.18
CA LEU A 14 13.19 5.36 2.83
C LEU A 14 13.83 4.06 3.33
N ILE A 15 13.11 3.34 4.17
CA ILE A 15 13.47 1.98 4.56
C ILE A 15 12.66 0.98 3.75
N ILE A 16 13.35 0.08 3.08
CA ILE A 16 12.74 -1.02 2.33
C ILE A 16 13.09 -2.33 3.05
N ALA A 17 12.07 -3.01 3.57
CA ALA A 17 12.20 -4.38 4.04
C ALA A 17 11.94 -5.32 2.85
N GLU A 18 13.01 -5.84 2.23
CA GLU A 18 12.92 -6.67 1.04
C GLU A 18 12.80 -8.15 1.38
N GLY A 19 11.88 -8.84 0.70
CA GLY A 19 11.76 -10.29 0.71
C GLY A 19 10.42 -10.84 1.20
N SER A 20 10.23 -12.14 1.00
CA SER A 20 8.98 -12.85 1.29
C SER A 20 8.77 -13.02 2.79
N GLN A 21 7.68 -12.44 3.29
CA GLN A 21 7.26 -12.57 4.70
C GLN A 21 6.41 -13.84 4.94
N PHE A 22 6.31 -14.72 3.95
CA PHE A 22 5.47 -15.92 3.97
C PHE A 22 6.29 -17.16 4.34
N VAL A 23 6.30 -17.53 5.62
CA VAL A 23 7.05 -18.72 6.12
C VAL A 23 6.44 -20.03 5.65
N SER A 24 5.12 -20.10 5.52
CA SER A 24 4.37 -21.32 5.18
C SER A 24 4.33 -21.64 3.68
N PHE A 25 5.03 -20.87 2.84
CA PHE A 25 4.95 -20.99 1.39
C PHE A 25 6.35 -21.13 0.78
N PRO A 26 6.92 -22.34 0.74
CA PRO A 26 8.29 -22.59 0.29
C PRO A 26 8.52 -22.25 -1.20
N ASN A 27 7.44 -22.21 -2.00
CA ASN A 27 7.50 -21.92 -3.43
C ASN A 27 7.48 -20.42 -3.75
N ILE A 28 7.31 -19.55 -2.75
CA ILE A 28 7.43 -18.11 -2.96
C ILE A 28 8.91 -17.77 -2.78
N PRO A 29 9.59 -17.23 -3.81
CA PRO A 29 11.00 -16.89 -3.71
C PRO A 29 11.24 -15.92 -2.57
N GLU A 30 12.38 -16.06 -1.89
CA GLU A 30 12.73 -15.21 -0.75
C GLU A 30 12.91 -13.75 -1.15
N ARG A 31 13.26 -13.50 -2.42
CA ARG A 31 13.44 -12.18 -3.00
C ARG A 31 12.54 -11.97 -4.21
N SER A 32 12.27 -10.71 -4.54
CA SER A 32 11.50 -10.35 -5.73
C SER A 32 12.29 -10.69 -7.00
N ASN A 33 11.66 -11.37 -7.96
CA ASN A 33 12.28 -11.77 -9.23
C ASN A 33 11.56 -11.19 -10.47
N ASP A 34 10.66 -10.23 -10.25
CA ASP A 34 9.80 -9.60 -11.27
C ASP A 34 10.32 -8.23 -11.74
N GLY A 35 11.64 -8.00 -11.67
CA GLY A 35 12.29 -6.73 -12.01
C GLY A 35 12.20 -5.65 -10.92
N THR A 36 11.48 -5.92 -9.82
CA THR A 36 11.41 -4.98 -8.67
C THR A 36 12.79 -4.65 -8.12
N LEU A 37 13.71 -5.62 -8.08
CA LEU A 37 15.08 -5.41 -7.60
C LEU A 37 15.90 -4.50 -8.51
N ASP A 38 15.71 -4.58 -9.83
CA ASP A 38 16.42 -3.71 -10.78
C ASP A 38 15.95 -2.26 -10.64
N ILE A 39 14.63 -2.06 -10.55
CA ILE A 39 14.04 -0.75 -10.28
C ILE A 39 14.55 -0.19 -8.95
N MET A 40 14.64 -1.02 -7.91
CA MET A 40 15.21 -0.60 -6.62
C MET A 40 16.67 -0.22 -6.75
N ALA A 41 17.48 -1.01 -7.45
CA ALA A 41 18.89 -0.73 -7.65
C ALA A 41 19.11 0.61 -8.38
N ASP A 42 18.30 0.91 -9.39
CA ASP A 42 18.33 2.19 -10.10
C ASP A 42 18.02 3.36 -9.16
N LYS A 43 16.98 3.22 -8.32
CA LYS A 43 16.62 4.25 -7.34
C LYS A 43 17.66 4.40 -6.24
N MET A 44 18.28 3.33 -5.77
CA MET A 44 19.37 3.40 -4.81
C MET A 44 20.60 4.10 -5.39
N ARG A 45 20.89 3.95 -6.69
CA ARG A 45 21.96 4.73 -7.34
C ARG A 45 21.61 6.21 -7.45
N ALA A 46 20.33 6.55 -7.67
CA ALA A 46 19.87 7.93 -7.70
C ALA A 46 19.83 8.58 -6.29
N TYR A 47 19.58 7.80 -5.24
CA TYR A 47 19.41 8.26 -3.86
C TYR A 47 20.27 7.46 -2.85
N PRO A 48 21.61 7.46 -2.99
CA PRO A 48 22.49 6.51 -2.30
C PRO A 48 22.50 6.63 -0.77
N ASN A 49 22.18 7.80 -0.23
CA ASN A 49 22.18 8.05 1.21
C ASN A 49 20.78 8.06 1.84
N SER A 50 19.74 7.97 1.02
CA SER A 50 18.36 8.10 1.48
C SER A 50 17.62 6.77 1.52
N ILE A 51 18.07 5.76 0.77
CA ILE A 51 17.42 4.44 0.74
C ILE A 51 18.23 3.44 1.55
N ARG A 52 17.60 2.83 2.56
CA ARG A 52 18.17 1.75 3.37
C ARG A 52 17.42 0.44 3.08
N LEU A 53 18.17 -0.62 2.78
CA LEU A 53 17.62 -1.96 2.67
C LEU A 53 17.78 -2.70 4.00
N LEU A 54 16.72 -3.37 4.42
CA LEU A 54 16.74 -4.31 5.53
C LEU A 54 16.34 -5.70 5.04
N ASP A 55 17.06 -6.71 5.54
CA ASP A 55 16.68 -8.10 5.34
C ASP A 55 15.37 -8.39 6.07
N THR A 56 14.43 -9.05 5.40
CA THR A 56 13.17 -9.44 6.02
C THR A 56 13.33 -10.63 6.97
N ILE A 57 12.63 -10.58 8.10
CA ILE A 57 12.53 -11.72 9.03
C ILE A 57 11.33 -12.63 8.72
N ARG A 58 11.54 -13.93 8.94
CA ARG A 58 10.64 -15.06 8.63
C ARG A 58 10.45 -15.97 9.85
N GLU A 59 10.22 -15.39 11.01
CA GLU A 59 10.21 -16.13 12.29
C GLU A 59 8.83 -16.72 12.64
N HIS A 60 7.76 -16.19 12.04
CA HIS A 60 6.39 -16.61 12.34
C HIS A 60 5.72 -17.30 11.15
N ARG A 61 4.97 -18.37 11.40
CA ARG A 61 4.13 -19.02 10.37
C ARG A 61 3.07 -18.07 9.79
N ASN A 62 2.63 -17.07 10.56
CA ASN A 62 1.65 -16.07 10.13
C ASN A 62 2.35 -14.87 9.49
N TYR A 63 2.04 -14.60 8.22
CA TYR A 63 2.64 -13.49 7.48
C TYR A 63 2.41 -12.11 8.13
N ARG A 64 1.27 -11.90 8.81
CA ARG A 64 0.99 -10.63 9.50
C ARG A 64 1.89 -10.40 10.71
N PHE A 65 2.36 -11.48 11.32
CA PHE A 65 3.26 -11.41 12.47
C PHE A 65 4.65 -11.03 11.98
N ASN A 66 5.11 -11.63 10.87
CA ASN A 66 6.35 -11.20 10.20
C ASN A 66 6.27 -9.74 9.75
N GLN A 67 5.13 -9.28 9.19
CA GLN A 67 4.95 -7.86 8.87
C GLN A 67 5.17 -6.97 10.09
N ALA A 68 4.45 -7.24 11.18
CA ALA A 68 4.54 -6.45 12.41
C ALA A 68 5.98 -6.45 12.96
N ALA A 69 6.66 -7.60 12.96
CA ALA A 69 8.02 -7.73 13.46
C ALA A 69 9.04 -6.96 12.59
N ASN A 70 8.93 -7.02 11.25
CA ASN A 70 9.76 -6.21 10.34
C ASN A 70 9.56 -4.70 10.56
N PHE A 71 8.31 -4.24 10.75
CA PHE A 71 8.04 -2.83 11.06
C PHE A 71 8.58 -2.41 12.42
N ASN A 72 8.37 -3.22 13.48
CA ASN A 72 8.94 -2.94 14.80
C ASN A 72 10.48 -2.90 14.76
N ARG A 73 11.11 -3.75 13.94
CA ARG A 73 12.57 -3.74 13.75
C ARG A 73 13.03 -2.44 13.07
N ALA A 74 12.35 -2.02 12.00
CA ALA A 74 12.65 -0.74 11.35
C ALA A 74 12.50 0.44 12.31
N LEU A 75 11.42 0.48 13.11
CA LEU A 75 11.22 1.52 14.12
C LEU A 75 12.30 1.52 15.21
N GLY A 76 12.70 0.34 15.69
CA GLY A 76 13.56 0.19 16.86
C GLY A 76 15.05 0.29 16.57
N PHE A 77 15.48 -0.19 15.39
CA PHE A 77 16.92 -0.29 15.05
C PHE A 77 17.37 0.71 14.01
N CYS A 78 16.46 1.38 13.31
CA CYS A 78 16.82 2.44 12.39
C CYS A 78 16.55 3.81 13.01
N ASP A 79 17.50 4.72 12.82
CA ASP A 79 17.26 6.13 13.01
C ASP A 79 16.41 6.64 11.84
N ILE A 80 15.12 6.86 12.10
CA ILE A 80 14.10 7.27 11.11
C ILE A 80 13.47 8.62 11.47
N GLY A 81 14.03 9.34 12.45
CA GLY A 81 13.45 10.54 13.01
C GLY A 81 12.19 10.29 13.87
N ASP A 82 11.48 11.38 14.15
CA ASP A 82 10.31 11.41 15.01
C ASP A 82 9.01 11.02 14.31
N TYR A 83 9.00 11.02 12.97
CA TYR A 83 7.82 10.73 12.17
C TYR A 83 8.14 9.70 11.11
N PHE A 84 7.18 8.83 10.81
CA PHE A 84 7.29 7.89 9.71
C PHE A 84 6.00 7.79 8.91
N ILE A 85 6.16 7.42 7.65
CA ILE A 85 5.08 7.10 6.73
C ILE A 85 5.17 5.62 6.38
N LYS A 86 4.04 4.92 6.44
CA LYS A 86 3.95 3.52 6.01
C LYS A 86 3.32 3.46 4.63
N LEU A 87 4.14 3.12 3.62
CA LEU A 87 3.72 2.98 2.23
C LEU A 87 3.77 1.51 1.81
N ASP A 88 2.66 0.99 1.29
CA ASP A 88 2.73 -0.25 0.53
C ASP A 88 3.30 0.06 -0.87
N ALA A 89 4.02 -0.87 -1.47
CA ALA A 89 4.64 -0.69 -2.79
C ALA A 89 3.63 -0.44 -3.92
N ASP A 90 2.34 -0.69 -3.66
CA ASP A 90 1.21 -0.46 -4.54
C ASP A 90 0.26 0.64 -4.04
N GLU A 91 0.82 1.60 -3.31
CA GLU A 91 0.18 2.86 -2.93
C GLU A 91 0.75 4.06 -3.64
N PHE A 92 -0.09 5.08 -3.76
CA PHE A 92 0.30 6.37 -4.26
C PHE A 92 -0.59 7.52 -3.76
N TYR A 93 -0.04 8.72 -3.90
CA TYR A 93 -0.66 10.00 -3.64
C TYR A 93 -0.79 10.83 -4.93
N PHE A 94 -1.58 11.88 -4.89
CA PHE A 94 -1.48 12.94 -5.90
C PHE A 94 -0.41 13.95 -5.48
N ASP A 95 0.33 14.52 -6.44
CA ASP A 95 1.44 15.43 -6.14
C ASP A 95 0.97 16.67 -5.37
N GLY A 96 -0.21 17.21 -5.70
CA GLY A 96 -0.82 18.32 -4.96
C GLY A 96 -1.20 17.99 -3.51
N PHE A 97 -1.23 16.72 -3.13
CA PHE A 97 -1.42 16.29 -1.74
C PHE A 97 -0.09 16.21 -0.98
N ILE A 98 1.00 15.84 -1.64
CA ILE A 98 2.35 15.78 -1.04
C ILE A 98 2.73 17.16 -0.47
N GLY A 99 2.55 18.23 -1.25
CA GLY A 99 2.83 19.60 -0.77
C GLY A 99 2.02 19.98 0.49
N LYS A 100 0.72 19.68 0.51
CA LYS A 100 -0.14 19.97 1.68
C LYS A 100 0.27 19.22 2.94
N MET A 101 0.81 18.01 2.81
CA MET A 101 1.29 17.26 3.99
C MET A 101 2.54 17.89 4.59
N ASN A 102 3.45 18.39 3.76
CA ASN A 102 4.65 19.09 4.24
C ASN A 102 4.27 20.33 5.04
N ASP A 103 3.37 21.17 4.49
CA ASP A 103 2.87 22.36 5.20
C ASP A 103 2.24 21.99 6.56
N MET A 104 1.41 20.93 6.58
CA MET A 104 0.77 20.47 7.83
C MET A 104 1.75 19.87 8.85
N MET A 105 2.87 19.32 8.40
CA MET A 105 3.91 18.81 9.29
C MET A 105 4.71 19.95 9.94
N ASP A 106 4.90 21.06 9.22
CA ASP A 106 5.65 22.22 9.71
C ASP A 106 4.84 23.08 10.69
N GLU A 107 3.50 23.08 10.57
CA GLU A 107 2.60 23.98 11.30
C GLU A 107 2.15 23.50 12.70
N GLY A 108 2.41 22.26 13.12
CA GLY A 108 1.96 21.83 14.46
C GLY A 108 2.38 20.45 14.98
N GLU A 109 2.15 20.22 16.28
CA GLU A 109 2.34 18.92 16.94
C GLU A 109 1.20 17.94 16.62
N MET A 110 1.34 17.20 15.52
CA MET A 110 0.44 16.12 15.15
C MET A 110 1.04 14.76 15.53
N ASP A 111 0.27 13.89 16.16
CA ASP A 111 0.73 12.52 16.50
C ASP A 111 0.42 11.51 15.40
N CYS A 112 -0.72 11.68 14.71
CA CYS A 112 -1.10 10.81 13.61
C CYS A 112 -1.99 11.51 12.60
N LEU A 113 -1.63 11.39 11.32
CA LEU A 113 -2.47 11.80 10.21
C LEU A 113 -3.22 10.62 9.63
N LYS A 114 -4.52 10.77 9.40
CA LYS A 114 -5.34 9.78 8.69
C LYS A 114 -6.08 10.40 7.51
N ALA A 115 -6.09 9.72 6.37
CA ALA A 115 -6.96 10.05 5.25
C ALA A 115 -7.78 8.84 4.78
N ASN A 116 -8.72 9.05 3.87
CA ASN A 116 -9.48 7.95 3.30
C ASN A 116 -8.54 7.06 2.48
N ALA A 117 -8.71 5.74 2.56
CA ALA A 117 -8.05 4.83 1.63
C ALA A 117 -9.05 4.32 0.59
N LEU A 118 -8.69 4.55 -0.66
CA LEU A 118 -9.42 4.14 -1.84
C LEU A 118 -8.63 3.03 -2.54
N ALA A 119 -9.27 1.88 -2.72
CA ALA A 119 -8.66 0.76 -3.41
C ALA A 119 -9.27 0.60 -4.81
N PHE A 120 -8.41 0.46 -5.81
CA PHE A 120 -8.82 0.08 -7.16
C PHE A 120 -8.98 -1.43 -7.28
N ALA A 121 -9.98 -1.85 -8.05
CA ALA A 121 -10.31 -3.25 -8.27
C ALA A 121 -10.39 -3.58 -9.75
N PHE A 122 -9.64 -4.59 -10.17
CA PHE A 122 -9.57 -5.12 -11.54
C PHE A 122 -8.97 -4.16 -12.57
N SER A 123 -9.39 -2.90 -12.55
CA SER A 123 -8.90 -1.78 -13.36
C SER A 123 -8.86 -0.51 -12.49
N PHE A 124 -8.32 0.59 -13.04
CA PHE A 124 -8.38 1.90 -12.39
C PHE A 124 -9.75 2.57 -12.51
N LYS A 125 -10.74 1.97 -13.19
CA LYS A 125 -12.09 2.55 -13.37
C LYS A 125 -12.98 2.34 -12.16
N TRP A 126 -12.74 1.28 -11.40
CA TRP A 126 -13.59 0.86 -10.28
C TRP A 126 -12.82 0.94 -8.98
N SER A 127 -13.46 1.55 -8.00
CA SER A 127 -12.86 1.75 -6.69
C SER A 127 -13.85 1.44 -5.56
N PHE A 128 -13.31 1.24 -4.36
CA PHE A 128 -14.10 1.15 -3.15
C PHE A 128 -13.34 1.76 -1.97
N ASN A 129 -14.09 2.36 -1.05
CA ASN A 129 -13.52 2.92 0.18
C ASN A 129 -13.27 1.79 1.17
N THR A 130 -12.05 1.68 1.69
CA THR A 130 -11.71 0.61 2.63
C THR A 130 -11.91 1.05 4.09
N HIS A 131 -11.11 2.02 4.53
CA HIS A 131 -11.07 2.60 5.87
C HIS A 131 -10.24 3.89 5.84
N LYS A 132 -10.24 4.64 6.94
CA LYS A 132 -9.24 5.70 7.14
C LYS A 132 -7.87 5.04 7.39
N ARG A 133 -6.89 5.31 6.53
CA ARG A 133 -5.53 4.79 6.64
C ARG A 133 -4.62 5.84 7.29
N GLN A 134 -3.75 5.38 8.19
CA GLN A 134 -2.68 6.21 8.74
C GLN A 134 -1.68 6.54 7.64
N ILE A 135 -1.34 7.82 7.51
CA ILE A 135 -0.35 8.30 6.55
C ILE A 135 0.93 8.64 7.28
N ILE A 136 0.87 9.56 8.25
CA ILE A 136 2.00 9.95 9.10
C ILE A 136 1.72 9.49 10.52
N CYS A 137 2.75 8.97 11.20
CA CYS A 137 2.69 8.59 12.61
C CYS A 137 3.94 9.08 13.34
N LYS A 138 3.75 9.68 14.52
CA LYS A 138 4.84 10.01 15.44
C LYS A 138 5.37 8.75 16.10
N LYS A 139 6.70 8.64 16.17
CA LYS A 139 7.42 7.63 16.94
C LYS A 139 7.37 8.04 18.42
N THR A 140 6.62 7.28 19.20
CA THR A 140 6.58 7.43 20.66
C THR A 140 7.25 6.23 21.31
N SER A 141 7.58 6.33 22.60
CA SER A 141 8.11 5.19 23.37
C SER A 141 7.12 4.02 23.49
N GLY A 142 5.82 4.28 23.36
CA GLY A 142 4.76 3.25 23.40
C GLY A 142 4.36 2.72 22.02
N LEU A 143 4.94 3.25 20.93
CA LEU A 143 4.56 2.87 19.58
C LEU A 143 4.99 1.43 19.27
N HIS A 144 4.02 0.60 18.90
CA HIS A 144 4.29 -0.77 18.45
C HIS A 144 3.25 -1.21 17.42
N PHE A 145 3.59 -2.26 16.67
CA PHE A 145 2.68 -2.91 15.75
C PHE A 145 2.05 -4.15 16.38
N VAL A 146 0.71 -4.17 16.43
CA VAL A 146 -0.04 -5.41 16.69
C VAL A 146 0.11 -6.37 15.50
N PRO A 147 -0.27 -7.66 15.61
CA PRO A 147 -0.14 -8.66 14.57
C PRO A 147 -1.02 -8.46 13.31
N THR A 148 -1.22 -7.20 12.89
CA THR A 148 -2.02 -6.76 11.75
C THR A 148 -1.36 -5.61 10.97
N SER A 149 -0.08 -5.31 11.21
CA SER A 149 0.67 -4.18 10.62
C SER A 149 0.07 -2.80 10.90
N ARG A 150 -0.79 -2.70 11.93
CA ARG A 150 -1.40 -1.46 12.40
C ARG A 150 -0.56 -0.88 13.54
N PRO A 151 -0.11 0.39 13.43
CA PRO A 151 0.57 1.04 14.54
C PRO A 151 -0.44 1.36 15.66
N VAL A 152 0.01 1.20 16.90
CA VAL A 152 -0.72 1.52 18.13
C VAL A 152 0.20 2.36 19.01
N GLY A 153 -0.35 3.37 19.71
CA GLY A 153 0.41 4.16 20.69
C GLY A 153 1.04 5.45 20.16
N TYR A 154 0.64 5.96 18.98
CA TYR A 154 1.24 7.15 18.36
C TYR A 154 0.94 8.50 19.07
N GLY A 155 0.06 8.54 20.08
CA GLY A 155 -0.27 9.76 20.84
C GLY A 155 -1.73 10.23 20.67
N PRO A 156 -2.18 11.22 21.48
CA PRO A 156 -3.58 11.69 21.47
C PRO A 156 -3.97 12.57 20.28
N ASN A 157 -3.04 13.27 19.62
CA ASN A 157 -3.33 14.29 18.60
C ASN A 157 -3.52 13.68 17.20
N ILE A 158 -4.71 13.11 16.97
CA ILE A 158 -5.07 12.45 15.71
C ILE A 158 -5.83 13.40 14.79
N ILE A 159 -5.22 13.78 13.67
CA ILE A 159 -5.85 14.57 12.62
C ILE A 159 -6.44 13.64 11.55
N LYS A 160 -7.70 13.88 11.19
CA LYS A 160 -8.37 13.21 10.07
C LYS A 160 -8.62 14.24 8.99
N ILE A 161 -8.09 14.03 7.78
CA ILE A 161 -8.42 14.88 6.64
C ILE A 161 -9.48 14.19 5.78
N ASP A 162 -10.53 14.94 5.48
CA ASP A 162 -11.58 14.56 4.55
C ASP A 162 -11.26 15.07 3.13
N GLY A 163 -11.80 14.40 2.11
CA GLY A 163 -11.52 14.71 0.70
C GLY A 163 -10.15 14.22 0.19
N ILE A 164 -9.27 13.76 1.06
CA ILE A 164 -7.96 13.21 0.70
C ILE A 164 -8.02 11.69 0.66
N ASN A 165 -7.53 11.11 -0.44
CA ASN A 165 -7.48 9.68 -0.66
C ASN A 165 -6.04 9.19 -0.83
N VAL A 166 -5.65 8.19 -0.04
CA VAL A 166 -4.54 7.29 -0.37
C VAL A 166 -5.07 6.28 -1.37
N HIS A 167 -4.43 6.19 -2.53
CA HIS A 167 -4.86 5.29 -3.58
C HIS A 167 -4.06 4.00 -3.54
N HIS A 168 -4.74 2.88 -3.69
CA HIS A 168 -4.14 1.56 -3.57
C HIS A 168 -4.59 0.67 -4.72
N TYR A 169 -3.65 0.20 -5.55
CA TYR A 169 -3.98 -0.61 -6.72
C TYR A 169 -3.80 -2.11 -6.48
N THR A 170 -4.11 -2.59 -5.26
CA THR A 170 -3.79 -3.96 -4.82
C THR A 170 -4.39 -5.07 -5.68
N PHE A 171 -5.50 -4.79 -6.37
CA PHE A 171 -6.22 -5.72 -7.23
C PHE A 171 -6.03 -5.41 -8.74
N VAL A 172 -5.15 -4.48 -9.09
CA VAL A 172 -4.78 -4.15 -10.47
C VAL A 172 -3.41 -4.77 -10.77
N LYS A 173 -3.35 -6.11 -10.67
CA LYS A 173 -2.16 -6.94 -10.91
C LYS A 173 -2.54 -8.07 -11.87
N PRO A 174 -1.58 -8.82 -12.45
CA PRO A 174 -1.92 -9.97 -13.30
C PRO A 174 -2.87 -10.94 -12.59
N ARG A 175 -3.78 -11.56 -13.37
CA ARG A 175 -4.85 -12.44 -12.88
C ARG A 175 -4.32 -13.48 -11.92
N GLU A 176 -3.24 -14.14 -12.31
CA GLU A 176 -2.60 -15.23 -11.60
C GLU A 176 -2.10 -14.77 -10.23
N ARG A 177 -1.54 -13.56 -10.15
CA ARG A 177 -1.01 -12.98 -8.90
C ARG A 177 -2.13 -12.63 -7.93
N VAL A 178 -3.21 -12.03 -8.43
CA VAL A 178 -4.39 -11.71 -7.60
C VAL A 178 -5.06 -13.00 -7.14
N ARG A 179 -5.26 -13.96 -8.04
CA ARG A 179 -5.83 -15.28 -7.75
C ARG A 179 -5.03 -16.04 -6.71
N MET A 180 -3.69 -16.09 -6.86
CA MET A 180 -2.79 -16.70 -5.90
C MET A 180 -2.95 -16.04 -4.52
N ARG A 181 -2.92 -14.70 -4.44
CA ARG A 181 -3.14 -13.98 -3.18
C ARG A 181 -4.50 -14.29 -2.55
N MET A 182 -5.55 -14.41 -3.36
CA MET A 182 -6.88 -14.78 -2.88
C MET A 182 -6.90 -16.21 -2.32
N ALA A 183 -6.24 -17.15 -2.98
CA ALA A 183 -6.10 -18.54 -2.52
C ALA A 183 -5.29 -18.66 -1.23
N THR A 184 -4.22 -17.87 -1.08
CA THR A 184 -3.26 -18.05 0.00
C THR A 184 -3.55 -17.26 1.27
N SER A 185 -4.22 -16.11 1.17
CA SER A 185 -4.39 -15.22 2.33
C SER A 185 -5.54 -15.61 3.27
N GLY A 186 -6.46 -16.48 2.85
CA GLY A 186 -7.67 -16.83 3.60
C GLY A 186 -8.66 -15.66 3.77
N MET A 187 -8.27 -14.43 3.41
CA MET A 187 -9.06 -13.19 3.55
C MET A 187 -10.21 -13.10 2.55
N TYR A 188 -10.13 -13.87 1.47
CA TYR A 188 -11.07 -13.87 0.34
C TYR A 188 -11.79 -15.22 0.22
N ARG A 189 -12.02 -15.90 1.36
CA ARG A 189 -12.63 -17.24 1.39
C ARG A 189 -13.99 -17.20 0.69
N GLY A 190 -14.13 -17.98 -0.39
CA GLY A 190 -15.34 -18.01 -1.22
C GLY A 190 -15.33 -17.08 -2.44
N MET A 191 -14.37 -16.16 -2.56
CA MET A 191 -14.30 -15.23 -3.69
C MET A 191 -13.54 -15.78 -4.90
N LEU A 192 -12.74 -16.84 -4.78
CA LEU A 192 -11.96 -17.39 -5.91
C LEU A 192 -12.84 -17.81 -7.09
N LYS A 193 -13.92 -18.55 -6.82
CA LYS A 193 -14.83 -18.99 -7.89
C LYS A 193 -15.46 -17.81 -8.59
N TRP A 194 -15.87 -16.79 -7.82
CA TRP A 194 -16.42 -15.57 -8.35
C TRP A 194 -15.39 -14.77 -9.14
N PHE A 195 -14.17 -14.61 -8.62
CA PHE A 195 -13.05 -13.96 -9.28
C PHE A 195 -12.74 -14.61 -10.63
N ASP A 196 -12.62 -15.95 -10.66
CA ASP A 196 -12.33 -16.71 -11.88
C ASP A 196 -13.44 -16.55 -12.94
N ALA A 197 -14.71 -16.46 -12.53
CA ALA A 197 -15.84 -16.28 -13.44
C ALA A 197 -16.03 -14.84 -13.95
N ASN A 198 -15.51 -13.84 -13.24
CA ASN A 198 -15.81 -12.42 -13.49
C ASN A 198 -14.58 -11.58 -13.89
N TRP A 199 -13.38 -12.17 -13.95
CA TRP A 199 -12.14 -11.46 -14.27
C TRP A 199 -12.18 -10.75 -15.63
N ASP A 200 -12.73 -11.42 -16.64
CA ASP A 200 -12.73 -10.96 -18.03
C ASP A 200 -13.97 -10.15 -18.40
N THR A 201 -15.07 -10.24 -17.63
CA THR A 201 -16.37 -9.69 -18.03
C THR A 201 -16.74 -8.36 -17.39
N MET A 202 -16.00 -7.86 -16.39
CA MET A 202 -16.17 -6.54 -15.75
C MET A 202 -17.62 -5.98 -15.68
N GLU A 203 -18.65 -6.81 -15.49
CA GLU A 203 -20.04 -6.37 -15.19
C GLU A 203 -20.18 -5.84 -13.74
N LEU A 204 -19.08 -5.35 -13.19
CA LEU A 204 -18.92 -5.01 -11.78
C LEU A 204 -19.36 -3.59 -11.43
N GLY A 205 -19.90 -2.87 -12.41
CA GLY A 205 -20.03 -1.42 -12.31
C GLY A 205 -21.13 -0.87 -11.41
N ASN A 206 -22.18 -1.64 -11.12
CA ASN A 206 -23.31 -1.09 -10.38
C ASN A 206 -23.58 -1.86 -9.08
N GLY A 207 -23.06 -1.31 -7.98
CA GLY A 207 -23.59 -1.57 -6.65
C GLY A 207 -23.32 -2.97 -6.06
N LYS A 208 -22.59 -3.85 -6.76
CA LYS A 208 -22.36 -5.22 -6.30
C LYS A 208 -21.38 -5.25 -5.13
N PRO A 209 -21.70 -5.98 -4.04
CA PRO A 209 -20.86 -6.07 -2.86
C PRO A 209 -19.61 -6.94 -3.11
N PHE A 210 -18.46 -6.44 -2.69
CA PHE A 210 -17.18 -7.15 -2.56
C PHE A 210 -16.94 -7.48 -1.09
N ASN A 211 -16.82 -8.77 -0.78
CA ASN A 211 -16.65 -9.21 0.60
C ASN A 211 -15.18 -9.29 0.99
N TYR A 212 -14.71 -8.40 1.86
CA TYR A 212 -13.34 -8.43 2.39
C TYR A 212 -13.35 -8.38 3.90
N ILE A 213 -12.78 -9.42 4.55
CA ILE A 213 -12.72 -9.56 6.02
C ILE A 213 -14.09 -9.25 6.67
N ASP A 214 -15.09 -10.07 6.38
CA ASP A 214 -16.42 -9.99 7.02
C ASP A 214 -17.17 -8.65 6.81
N LYS A 215 -16.75 -7.87 5.79
CA LYS A 215 -17.38 -6.61 5.40
C LYS A 215 -17.71 -6.61 3.92
N SER A 216 -18.89 -6.09 3.60
CA SER A 216 -19.34 -5.83 2.25
C SER A 216 -18.93 -4.42 1.83
N TYR A 217 -18.16 -4.32 0.75
CA TYR A 217 -17.73 -3.07 0.12
C TYR A 217 -18.48 -2.87 -1.20
N VAL A 218 -18.90 -1.65 -1.50
CA VAL A 218 -19.60 -1.37 -2.76
C VAL A 218 -18.63 -0.73 -3.74
N PHE A 219 -18.51 -1.32 -4.93
CA PHE A 219 -17.75 -0.72 -6.03
C PHE A 219 -18.44 0.54 -6.54
N LYS A 220 -17.63 1.56 -6.83
CA LYS A 220 -18.05 2.82 -7.41
C LYS A 220 -17.15 3.15 -8.59
N ARG A 221 -17.73 3.76 -9.62
CA ARG A 221 -16.97 4.32 -10.73
C ARG A 221 -16.05 5.41 -10.18
N TYR A 222 -14.79 5.39 -10.60
CA TYR A 222 -13.82 6.41 -10.25
C TYR A 222 -13.74 7.41 -11.39
N ASP A 223 -14.29 8.60 -11.17
CA ASP A 223 -14.37 9.67 -12.17
C ASP A 223 -13.46 10.86 -11.82
N SER A 224 -12.54 10.69 -10.87
CA SER A 224 -11.55 11.70 -10.53
C SER A 224 -10.35 11.62 -11.49
N GLY A 225 -9.58 12.71 -11.61
CA GLY A 225 -8.39 12.73 -12.43
C GLY A 225 -7.40 11.66 -12.00
N HIS A 226 -6.82 10.92 -12.94
CA HIS A 226 -5.81 9.91 -12.65
C HIS A 226 -4.39 10.49 -12.77
N PRO A 227 -3.45 10.14 -11.88
CA PRO A 227 -2.09 10.64 -12.00
C PRO A 227 -1.42 10.02 -13.21
N SER A 228 -0.63 10.83 -13.93
CA SER A 228 0.06 10.45 -15.18
C SER A 228 0.99 9.25 -15.03
N VAL A 229 1.44 8.95 -13.81
CA VAL A 229 2.21 7.74 -13.54
C VAL A 229 1.47 6.45 -13.91
N LEU A 230 0.14 6.45 -13.81
CA LEU A 230 -0.63 5.25 -14.08
C LEU A 230 -0.71 4.96 -15.57
N ASP A 231 -0.32 5.91 -16.42
CA ASP A 231 -0.29 5.79 -17.87
C ASP A 231 0.64 4.66 -18.32
N ASN A 232 1.75 4.47 -17.60
CA ASN A 232 2.75 3.43 -17.86
C ASN A 232 2.74 2.34 -16.78
N HIS A 233 1.62 2.16 -16.07
CA HIS A 233 1.55 1.13 -15.04
C HIS A 233 1.73 -0.26 -15.67
N PRO A 234 2.68 -1.06 -15.18
CA PRO A 234 3.22 -2.18 -15.95
C PRO A 234 2.22 -3.32 -16.15
N TRP A 235 1.16 -3.38 -15.33
CA TRP A 235 0.19 -4.48 -15.34
C TRP A 235 -1.15 -4.15 -16.01
N ARG A 236 -1.54 -2.87 -16.10
CA ARG A 236 -2.76 -2.41 -16.77
C ARG A 236 -2.62 -0.94 -17.12
N TYR A 237 -2.87 -0.60 -18.39
CA TYR A 237 -2.76 0.75 -18.89
C TYR A 237 -4.00 1.57 -18.55
N ILE A 238 -3.80 2.85 -18.29
CA ILE A 238 -4.93 3.77 -18.06
C ILE A 238 -5.64 4.16 -19.36
N GLU A 239 -4.98 4.03 -20.50
CA GLU A 239 -5.55 4.37 -21.81
C GLU A 239 -6.79 3.53 -22.12
N ASP A 240 -6.82 2.27 -21.67
CA ASP A 240 -7.98 1.39 -21.78
C ASP A 240 -9.21 1.94 -21.04
N ILE A 241 -9.01 2.84 -20.07
CA ILE A 241 -10.06 3.47 -19.27
C ILE A 241 -10.41 4.85 -19.83
N ARG A 242 -9.42 5.61 -20.32
CA ARG A 242 -9.63 6.95 -20.91
C ARG A 242 -10.39 6.91 -22.24
N ARG A 243 -10.27 5.82 -23.01
CA ARG A 243 -10.97 5.64 -24.31
C ARG A 243 -12.47 5.35 -24.19
N GLU A 244 -12.96 5.03 -22.99
CA GLU A 244 -14.37 4.71 -22.73
C GLU A 244 -15.11 5.80 -21.92
N CYS A 245 -14.52 6.99 -21.80
CA CYS A 245 -15.13 8.17 -21.17
C CYS A 245 -15.58 9.17 -22.24
#